data_AF-A0A929G3X9-F1
#
_entry.id   AF-A0A929G3X9-F1
#
_cell.length_a   1.000
_cell.length_b   1.000
_cell.length_c   1.000
_cell.angle_alpha   90.00
_cell.angle_beta   90.00
_cell.angle_gamma   90.00
#
_symmetry.space_group_name_H-M   'P 1'
#
loop_
_entity.id
_entity.type
_entity.pdbx_description
1 polymer ?
#
loop_
_entity_poly.entity_id
_entity_poly.type
_entity_poly.pdbx_seq_one_letter_code
_entity_poly.pdbx_strand_id
1 'polypeptide(L)'
;MILVYVENITPRVKYIFDLVFADILKTSYSITDIKKFFINSNGIKFNYSKTKFNNEVFVYSTDLLFQSWIEKQKIEVTYWDDLKIFFQTNSESDLPFDIFAASFYLVTRYEEYLPFCSDIHKRFKANDSLAFIHNFLKEPIVNKWVQKLSELLITKYPNIKLPNLQFHYIPTIDIDNAYYYKNKGIVRTLGSTIKSLFNLKNNINRFQVVFGLKKDPFDNFKLLKKIHSNYKPVYFFLIGKHGLHDSNISIKNKKYKKLISSFACNDKIGIHPSYSAYNNFEILKEEVLDLSKVIENPIIRSRNHFLRLKFPETYQSLIKLNIKEDYTMGYSSQIGFRAGICTPFLFYNLTKEEITDLKIFPFAFMDVTFIRSLKLTQKQTLSEMKKIITEIKNVNGTFISLWHNETFSNINEYKGWQFIYQEMMRFFEQL
;
A
#
# COMPACT_ATOMS: atom_id res chain seq x y z
N MET A 1 -21.79 -8.80 -19.49
CA MET A 1 -22.04 -7.76 -18.47
C MET A 1 -22.96 -8.34 -17.41
N ILE A 2 -22.64 -8.16 -16.13
CA ILE A 2 -23.46 -8.60 -14.99
C ILE A 2 -24.48 -7.50 -14.69
N LEU A 3 -25.77 -7.82 -14.60
CA LEU A 3 -26.77 -6.89 -14.08
C LEU A 3 -26.92 -7.12 -12.57
N VAL A 4 -26.62 -6.09 -11.79
CA VAL A 4 -26.72 -6.08 -10.34
C VAL A 4 -27.99 -5.34 -9.94
N TYR A 5 -28.85 -5.96 -9.13
CA TYR A 5 -29.90 -5.27 -8.41
C TYR A 5 -29.45 -4.90 -6.99
N VAL A 6 -29.74 -3.66 -6.59
CA VAL A 6 -29.61 -3.19 -5.21
C VAL A 6 -30.87 -2.40 -4.81
N GLU A 7 -31.26 -2.42 -3.54
CA GLU A 7 -32.45 -1.66 -3.10
C GLU A 7 -32.28 -0.15 -3.23
N ASN A 8 -31.08 0.34 -2.89
CA ASN A 8 -30.73 1.76 -2.97
C ASN A 8 -29.29 1.89 -3.48
N ILE A 9 -29.08 2.69 -4.52
CA ILE A 9 -27.74 2.91 -5.07
C ILE A 9 -27.04 4.04 -4.28
N THR A 10 -26.19 3.68 -3.32
CA THR A 10 -25.38 4.64 -2.54
C THR A 10 -23.97 4.80 -3.11
N PRO A 11 -23.22 5.85 -2.72
CA PRO A 11 -21.81 5.98 -3.09
C PRO A 11 -20.94 4.81 -2.58
N ARG A 12 -21.23 4.28 -1.38
CA ARG A 12 -20.55 3.09 -0.82
C ARG A 12 -20.77 1.85 -1.68
N VAL A 13 -22.01 1.62 -2.13
CA VAL A 13 -22.36 0.52 -3.06
C VAL A 13 -21.60 0.68 -4.37
N LYS A 14 -21.68 1.83 -5.04
CA LYS A 14 -20.96 2.05 -6.31
C LYS A 14 -19.47 1.78 -6.15
N TYR A 15 -18.85 2.35 -5.13
CA TYR A 15 -17.43 2.19 -4.85
C TYR A 15 -17.00 0.73 -4.70
N ILE A 16 -17.68 -0.04 -3.84
CA ILE A 16 -17.24 -1.40 -3.57
C ILE A 16 -17.56 -2.36 -4.71
N PHE A 17 -18.64 -2.12 -5.45
CA PHE A 17 -18.96 -2.88 -6.65
C PHE A 17 -17.95 -2.60 -7.77
N ASP A 18 -17.52 -1.35 -7.95
CA ASP A 18 -16.42 -1.01 -8.87
C ASP A 18 -15.14 -1.75 -8.47
N LEU A 19 -14.78 -1.74 -7.19
CA LEU A 19 -13.60 -2.45 -6.71
C LEU A 19 -13.68 -3.96 -6.99
N VAL A 20 -14.80 -4.60 -6.64
CA VAL A 20 -14.97 -6.05 -6.78
C VAL A 20 -15.06 -6.47 -8.26
N PHE A 21 -15.98 -5.87 -9.02
CA PHE A 21 -16.26 -6.30 -10.38
C PHE A 21 -15.28 -5.70 -11.40
N ALA A 22 -15.06 -4.39 -11.37
CA ALA A 22 -14.22 -3.72 -12.38
C ALA A 22 -12.73 -3.83 -12.06
N ASP A 23 -12.32 -3.68 -10.79
CA ASP A 23 -10.89 -3.66 -10.44
C ASP A 23 -10.30 -5.04 -10.18
N ILE A 24 -10.96 -5.90 -9.38
CA ILE A 24 -10.45 -7.23 -9.02
C ILE A 24 -10.83 -8.27 -10.09
N LEU A 25 -12.12 -8.44 -10.40
CA LEU A 25 -12.58 -9.42 -11.40
C LEU A 25 -12.36 -8.96 -12.85
N LYS A 26 -12.07 -7.68 -13.08
CA LYS A 26 -11.86 -7.10 -14.41
C LYS A 26 -13.03 -7.37 -15.38
N THR A 27 -14.26 -7.38 -14.86
CA THR A 27 -15.48 -7.66 -15.62
C THR A 27 -16.42 -6.45 -15.66
N SER A 28 -17.23 -6.38 -16.71
CA SER A 28 -18.25 -5.33 -16.87
C SER A 28 -19.50 -5.67 -16.06
N TYR A 29 -20.05 -4.66 -15.40
CA TYR A 29 -21.28 -4.77 -14.66
C TYR A 29 -22.12 -3.49 -14.80
N SER A 30 -23.39 -3.58 -14.45
CA SER A 30 -24.34 -2.46 -14.40
C SER A 30 -25.20 -2.62 -13.15
N ILE A 31 -25.63 -1.50 -12.54
CA ILE A 31 -26.46 -1.50 -11.34
C ILE A 31 -27.86 -0.97 -11.70
N THR A 32 -28.90 -1.55 -11.10
CA THR A 32 -30.27 -1.04 -11.12
C THR A 32 -30.92 -1.16 -9.75
N ASP A 33 -31.78 -0.21 -9.41
CA ASP A 33 -32.70 -0.25 -8.25
C ASP A 33 -34.15 -0.53 -8.69
N ILE A 34 -34.38 -0.75 -9.98
CA ILE A 34 -35.71 -1.01 -10.54
C ILE A 34 -35.96 -2.52 -10.52
N LYS A 35 -36.58 -3.02 -9.44
CA LYS A 35 -36.88 -4.45 -9.25
C LYS A 35 -37.58 -5.09 -10.46
N LYS A 36 -38.58 -4.40 -11.04
CA LYS A 36 -39.31 -4.90 -12.23
C LYS A 36 -38.41 -5.06 -13.45
N PHE A 37 -37.48 -4.13 -13.67
CA PHE A 37 -36.51 -4.22 -14.76
C PHE A 37 -35.54 -5.39 -14.53
N PHE A 38 -35.02 -5.55 -13.31
CA PHE A 38 -34.14 -6.66 -12.96
C PHE A 38 -34.81 -8.03 -13.15
N ILE A 39 -36.04 -8.21 -12.64
CA ILE A 39 -36.77 -9.48 -12.77
C ILE A 39 -36.97 -9.86 -14.24
N ASN A 40 -37.40 -8.90 -15.06
CA ASN A 40 -37.70 -9.11 -16.48
C ASN A 40 -36.46 -9.15 -17.39
N SER A 41 -35.29 -8.79 -16.88
CA SER A 41 -34.04 -8.84 -17.65
C SER A 41 -33.53 -10.27 -17.82
N ASN A 42 -32.88 -10.49 -18.96
CA ASN A 42 -32.20 -11.74 -19.32
C ASN A 42 -30.69 -11.61 -19.09
N GLY A 43 -30.01 -12.75 -18.96
CA GLY A 43 -28.56 -12.82 -18.81
C GLY A 43 -28.11 -13.05 -17.36
N ILE A 44 -26.89 -12.60 -17.05
CA ILE A 44 -26.26 -12.82 -15.75
C ILE A 44 -26.81 -11.81 -14.75
N LYS A 45 -27.47 -12.32 -13.70
CA LYS A 45 -28.15 -11.51 -12.69
C LYS A 45 -27.52 -11.72 -11.32
N PHE A 46 -27.33 -10.62 -10.60
CA PHE A 46 -26.81 -10.61 -9.24
C PHE A 46 -27.72 -9.74 -8.38
N ASN A 47 -28.29 -10.28 -7.31
CA ASN A 47 -29.17 -9.57 -6.40
C ASN A 47 -28.44 -9.32 -5.08
N TYR A 48 -28.27 -8.05 -4.73
CA TYR A 48 -27.74 -7.60 -3.45
C TYR A 48 -28.80 -6.78 -2.72
N SER A 49 -29.62 -7.45 -1.90
CA SER A 49 -30.76 -6.85 -1.22
C SER A 49 -31.14 -7.65 0.03
N LYS A 50 -32.28 -7.32 0.66
CA LYS A 50 -32.80 -8.07 1.82
C LYS A 50 -33.56 -9.35 1.43
N THR A 51 -33.92 -9.54 0.16
CA THR A 51 -34.79 -10.64 -0.26
C THR A 51 -34.36 -11.27 -1.59
N LYS A 52 -34.35 -12.60 -1.66
CA LYS A 52 -34.16 -13.36 -2.91
C LYS A 52 -35.40 -13.25 -3.79
N PHE A 53 -35.23 -13.14 -5.12
CA PHE A 53 -36.37 -13.03 -6.04
C PHE A 53 -36.63 -14.33 -6.81
N ASN A 54 -35.58 -14.96 -7.31
CA ASN A 54 -35.67 -16.20 -8.08
C ASN A 54 -34.34 -16.96 -7.97
N ASN A 55 -33.91 -17.60 -9.06
CA ASN A 55 -32.68 -18.36 -9.15
C ASN A 55 -31.47 -17.53 -9.62
N GLU A 56 -31.41 -16.23 -9.36
CA GLU A 56 -30.19 -15.44 -9.55
C GLU A 56 -29.09 -15.81 -8.53
N VAL A 57 -27.89 -15.24 -8.65
CA VAL A 57 -26.98 -15.16 -7.50
C VAL A 57 -27.52 -14.10 -6.56
N PHE A 58 -27.69 -14.45 -5.28
CA PHE A 58 -28.21 -13.57 -4.24
C PHE A 58 -27.25 -13.48 -3.07
N VAL A 59 -26.92 -12.26 -2.66
CA VAL A 59 -26.19 -11.98 -1.42
C VAL A 59 -27.03 -11.06 -0.56
N TYR A 60 -27.33 -11.49 0.66
CA TYR A 60 -28.09 -10.66 1.60
C TYR A 60 -27.27 -9.43 1.99
N SER A 61 -27.86 -8.25 1.87
CA SER A 61 -27.18 -6.99 2.14
C SER A 61 -27.28 -6.57 3.61
N THR A 62 -26.16 -6.30 4.26
CA THR A 62 -26.10 -5.68 5.60
C THR A 62 -26.16 -4.16 5.50
N ASP A 63 -26.37 -3.48 6.64
CA ASP A 63 -26.72 -2.05 6.63
C ASP A 63 -25.54 -1.12 6.33
N LEU A 64 -24.29 -1.59 6.49
CA LEU A 64 -23.09 -0.74 6.40
C LEU A 64 -23.01 0.06 5.09
N LEU A 65 -23.36 -0.53 3.95
CA LEU A 65 -23.29 0.15 2.65
C LEU A 65 -24.43 1.17 2.44
N PHE A 66 -25.43 1.19 3.32
CA PHE A 66 -26.58 2.09 3.26
C PHE A 66 -26.56 3.17 4.35
N GLN A 67 -25.58 3.11 5.26
CA GLN A 67 -25.34 4.16 6.26
C GLN A 67 -24.63 5.37 5.63
N SER A 68 -24.87 6.56 6.19
CA SER A 68 -24.20 7.82 5.83
C SER A 68 -23.37 8.42 6.98
N TRP A 69 -23.23 7.69 8.08
CA TRP A 69 -22.41 8.06 9.23
C TRP A 69 -21.35 6.99 9.53
N ILE A 70 -20.43 7.35 10.42
CA ILE A 70 -19.36 6.48 10.89
C ILE A 70 -19.66 6.12 12.35
N GLU A 71 -19.83 4.84 12.62
CA GLU A 71 -20.08 4.32 13.97
C GLU A 71 -19.43 2.95 14.14
N LYS A 72 -19.20 2.56 15.40
CA LYS A 72 -18.61 1.26 15.69
C LYS A 72 -19.55 0.14 15.22
N GLN A 73 -19.06 -0.67 14.29
CA GLN A 73 -19.78 -1.84 13.78
C GLN A 73 -19.66 -3.01 14.76
N LYS A 74 -20.74 -3.78 14.95
CA LYS A 74 -20.70 -5.04 15.69
C LYS A 74 -20.20 -6.14 14.77
N ILE A 75 -18.91 -6.45 14.87
CA ILE A 75 -18.24 -7.43 14.02
C ILE A 75 -18.00 -8.71 14.82
N GLU A 76 -18.54 -9.81 14.31
CA GLU A 76 -18.22 -11.17 14.74
C GLU A 76 -17.43 -11.86 13.62
N VAL A 77 -16.22 -12.32 13.92
CA VAL A 77 -15.38 -13.00 12.93
C VAL A 77 -15.58 -14.51 13.06
N THR A 78 -16.15 -15.11 12.02
CA THR A 78 -16.33 -16.56 11.88
C THR A 78 -15.48 -17.10 10.72
N TYR A 79 -15.69 -18.37 10.35
CA TYR A 79 -14.99 -19.02 9.26
C TYR A 79 -15.98 -19.43 8.18
N TRP A 80 -15.53 -19.33 6.92
CA TRP A 80 -16.12 -19.99 5.77
C TRP A 80 -15.01 -20.74 5.05
N ASP A 81 -15.10 -22.06 5.06
CA ASP A 81 -13.97 -22.95 4.79
C ASP A 81 -12.77 -22.58 5.70
N ASP A 82 -11.64 -22.21 5.11
CA ASP A 82 -10.43 -21.73 5.76
C ASP A 82 -10.37 -20.19 5.90
N LEU A 83 -11.31 -19.47 5.30
CA LEU A 83 -11.30 -18.00 5.26
C LEU A 83 -12.02 -17.39 6.45
N LYS A 84 -11.42 -16.34 7.03
CA LYS A 84 -12.09 -15.47 8.00
C LYS A 84 -13.16 -14.64 7.30
N ILE A 85 -14.35 -14.56 7.88
CA ILE A 85 -15.48 -13.78 7.36
C ILE A 85 -16.19 -13.03 8.50
N PHE A 86 -16.91 -11.96 8.14
CA PHE A 86 -17.75 -11.17 9.05
C PHE A 86 -18.81 -10.42 8.26
N PHE A 87 -19.82 -9.86 8.94
CA PHE A 87 -21.09 -9.42 8.33
C PHE A 87 -21.91 -10.61 7.83
N GLN A 88 -22.19 -11.57 8.73
CA GLN A 88 -22.93 -12.80 8.43
C GLN A 88 -24.29 -12.51 7.79
N THR A 89 -24.68 -13.36 6.85
CA THR A 89 -25.96 -13.28 6.14
C THR A 89 -26.95 -14.31 6.64
N ASN A 90 -28.17 -14.30 6.08
CA ASN A 90 -29.17 -15.33 6.33
C ASN A 90 -28.92 -16.60 5.48
N SER A 91 -29.70 -17.65 5.74
CA SER A 91 -29.61 -18.95 5.06
C SER A 91 -30.07 -18.96 3.60
N GLU A 92 -30.73 -17.90 3.12
CA GLU A 92 -31.18 -17.81 1.72
C GLU A 92 -30.10 -17.26 0.79
N SER A 93 -29.12 -16.55 1.36
CA SER A 93 -27.96 -15.97 0.69
C SER A 93 -27.03 -17.06 0.15
N ASP A 94 -26.55 -16.88 -1.09
CA ASP A 94 -25.63 -17.83 -1.74
C ASP A 94 -24.18 -17.70 -1.21
N LEU A 95 -23.88 -16.63 -0.45
CA LEU A 95 -22.67 -16.48 0.37
C LEU A 95 -23.05 -16.38 1.85
N PRO A 96 -22.22 -16.91 2.79
CA PRO A 96 -22.52 -16.89 4.22
C PRO A 96 -22.26 -15.55 4.92
N PHE A 97 -21.78 -14.55 4.18
CA PHE A 97 -21.51 -13.20 4.66
C PHE A 97 -21.66 -12.19 3.52
N ASP A 98 -21.85 -10.93 3.90
CA ASP A 98 -21.88 -9.81 3.00
C ASP A 98 -20.46 -9.42 2.59
N ILE A 99 -19.99 -10.05 1.51
CA ILE A 99 -18.68 -9.81 0.92
C ILE A 99 -18.42 -8.33 0.61
N PHE A 100 -19.45 -7.58 0.23
CA PHE A 100 -19.30 -6.17 -0.14
C PHE A 100 -19.14 -5.30 1.11
N ALA A 101 -19.96 -5.48 2.14
CA ALA A 101 -19.80 -4.75 3.40
C ALA A 101 -18.47 -5.09 4.10
N ALA A 102 -18.09 -6.38 4.16
CA ALA A 102 -16.84 -6.80 4.75
C ALA A 102 -15.61 -6.24 4.01
N SER A 103 -15.64 -6.29 2.67
CA SER A 103 -14.57 -5.72 1.85
C SER A 103 -14.50 -4.20 2.02
N PHE A 104 -15.64 -3.50 1.99
CA PHE A 104 -15.73 -2.06 2.19
C PHE A 104 -15.13 -1.64 3.53
N TYR A 105 -15.45 -2.35 4.62
CA TYR A 105 -14.91 -2.07 5.95
C TYR A 105 -13.37 -2.10 5.98
N LEU A 106 -12.77 -3.11 5.33
CA LEU A 106 -11.31 -3.26 5.29
C LEU A 106 -10.64 -2.23 4.39
N VAL A 107 -11.12 -2.06 3.16
CA VAL A 107 -10.43 -1.22 2.16
C VAL A 107 -10.57 0.27 2.45
N THR A 108 -11.67 0.69 3.07
CA THR A 108 -11.83 2.09 3.52
C THR A 108 -11.07 2.37 4.82
N ARG A 109 -10.46 1.35 5.43
CA ARG A 109 -9.85 1.43 6.76
C ARG A 109 -10.82 2.01 7.78
N TYR A 110 -12.07 1.54 7.75
CA TYR A 110 -13.17 2.07 8.56
C TYR A 110 -12.80 2.19 10.05
N GLU A 111 -12.06 1.21 10.58
CA GLU A 111 -11.57 1.20 11.97
C GLU A 111 -10.66 2.40 12.33
N GLU A 112 -9.98 3.00 11.36
CA GLU A 112 -9.09 4.15 11.56
C GLU A 112 -9.83 5.50 11.57
N TYR A 113 -11.13 5.52 11.25
CA TYR A 113 -12.01 6.68 11.44
C TYR A 113 -12.65 6.69 12.84
N LEU A 114 -12.58 5.57 13.56
CA LEU A 114 -13.04 5.47 14.94
C LEU A 114 -11.94 5.89 15.92
N PRO A 115 -12.25 6.24 17.19
CA PRO A 115 -11.21 6.54 18.18
C PRO A 115 -10.24 5.37 18.38
N PHE A 116 -8.93 5.63 18.29
CA PHE A 116 -7.88 4.65 18.53
C PHE A 116 -6.68 5.26 19.27
N CYS A 117 -5.89 4.39 19.91
CA CYS A 117 -4.62 4.77 20.51
C CYS A 117 -3.51 4.71 19.47
N SER A 118 -2.94 5.85 19.11
CA SER A 118 -1.84 5.89 18.15
C SER A 118 -0.52 5.43 18.75
N ASP A 119 0.41 4.96 17.92
CA ASP A 119 1.80 4.74 18.35
C ASP A 119 2.57 6.07 18.55
N ILE A 120 3.87 5.96 18.87
CA ILE A 120 4.77 7.12 19.09
C ILE A 120 4.90 8.04 17.86
N HIS A 121 4.59 7.53 16.65
CA HIS A 121 4.62 8.27 15.40
C HIS A 121 3.23 8.72 14.94
N LYS A 122 2.22 8.62 15.82
CA LYS A 122 0.82 8.98 15.54
C LYS A 122 0.16 8.11 14.46
N ARG A 123 0.56 6.84 14.37
CA ARG A 123 0.00 5.87 13.42
C ARG A 123 -0.98 4.92 14.10
N PHE A 124 -1.91 4.38 13.32
CA PHE A 124 -2.72 3.25 13.74
C PHE A 124 -1.85 2.00 13.96
N LYS A 125 -2.06 1.29 15.06
CA LYS A 125 -1.27 0.12 15.44
C LYS A 125 -1.82 -1.14 14.77
N ALA A 126 -0.95 -1.94 14.14
CA ALA A 126 -1.34 -3.23 13.57
C ALA A 126 -2.05 -4.13 14.59
N ASN A 127 -1.56 -4.15 15.83
CA ASN A 127 -2.10 -5.00 16.90
C ASN A 127 -3.53 -4.68 17.31
N ASP A 128 -3.99 -3.46 17.00
CA ASP A 128 -5.35 -3.01 17.30
C ASP A 128 -6.31 -3.31 16.13
N SER A 129 -5.78 -3.75 14.97
CA SER A 129 -6.60 -4.07 13.80
C SER A 129 -7.40 -5.35 13.98
N LEU A 130 -8.61 -5.38 13.43
CA LEU A 130 -9.42 -6.60 13.33
C LEU A 130 -8.61 -7.77 12.74
N ALA A 131 -7.83 -7.49 11.69
CA ALA A 131 -7.02 -8.47 10.98
C ALA A 131 -5.91 -9.08 11.82
N PHE A 132 -5.27 -8.31 12.70
CA PHE A 132 -4.28 -8.84 13.62
C PHE A 132 -4.93 -9.64 14.74
N ILE A 133 -5.98 -9.10 15.36
CA ILE A 133 -6.69 -9.74 16.48
C ILE A 133 -7.19 -11.13 16.11
N HIS A 134 -7.68 -11.30 14.87
CA HIS A 134 -8.20 -12.57 14.38
C HIS A 134 -7.22 -13.34 13.47
N ASN A 135 -5.95 -12.93 13.43
CA ASN A 135 -4.84 -13.62 12.77
C ASN A 135 -5.01 -13.86 11.25
N PHE A 136 -5.54 -12.88 10.52
CA PHE A 136 -5.62 -12.91 9.04
C PHE A 136 -4.84 -11.76 8.38
N LEU A 137 -3.99 -11.06 9.13
CA LEU A 137 -3.19 -9.93 8.63
C LEU A 137 -2.35 -10.28 7.40
N LYS A 138 -1.86 -11.53 7.32
CA LYS A 138 -0.96 -12.00 6.27
C LYS A 138 -1.67 -12.54 5.03
N GLU A 139 -2.98 -12.31 4.92
CA GLU A 139 -3.79 -12.78 3.81
C GLU A 139 -4.40 -11.59 3.05
N PRO A 140 -4.37 -11.59 1.70
CA PRO A 140 -5.14 -10.64 0.92
C PRO A 140 -6.61 -11.08 0.91
N ILE A 141 -7.24 -11.07 2.10
CA ILE A 141 -8.53 -11.70 2.37
C ILE A 141 -9.65 -11.20 1.43
N VAL A 142 -9.63 -9.92 1.07
CA VAL A 142 -10.58 -9.33 0.11
C VAL A 142 -10.42 -9.99 -1.26
N ASN A 143 -9.19 -10.17 -1.73
CA ASN A 143 -8.93 -10.85 -3.00
C ASN A 143 -9.39 -12.32 -2.96
N LYS A 144 -9.14 -13.02 -1.84
CA LYS A 144 -9.57 -14.42 -1.66
C LYS A 144 -11.10 -14.55 -1.65
N TRP A 145 -11.81 -13.64 -0.98
CA TRP A 145 -13.28 -13.63 -1.02
C TRP A 145 -13.80 -13.39 -2.44
N VAL A 146 -13.18 -12.48 -3.19
CA VAL A 146 -13.59 -12.20 -4.58
C VAL A 146 -13.29 -13.39 -5.50
N GLN A 147 -12.23 -14.16 -5.23
CA GLN A 147 -11.99 -15.43 -5.92
C GLN A 147 -13.13 -16.44 -5.67
N LYS A 148 -13.56 -16.62 -4.41
CA LYS A 148 -14.73 -17.46 -4.08
C LYS A 148 -16.03 -16.96 -4.74
N LEU A 149 -16.24 -15.64 -4.80
CA LEU A 149 -17.34 -15.04 -5.55
C LEU A 149 -17.26 -15.37 -7.05
N SER A 150 -16.05 -15.36 -7.63
CA SER A 150 -15.85 -15.72 -9.04
C SER A 150 -16.21 -17.19 -9.32
N GLU A 151 -15.85 -18.10 -8.41
CA GLU A 151 -16.19 -19.53 -8.48
C GLU A 151 -17.71 -19.73 -8.41
N LEU A 152 -18.40 -19.01 -7.52
CA LEU A 152 -19.86 -19.00 -7.43
C LEU A 152 -20.50 -18.50 -8.74
N LEU A 153 -20.00 -17.39 -9.30
CA LEU A 153 -20.50 -16.83 -10.56
C LEU A 153 -20.32 -17.81 -11.73
N ILE A 154 -19.17 -18.47 -11.84
CA ILE A 154 -18.90 -19.47 -12.88
C ILE A 154 -19.82 -20.68 -12.71
N THR A 155 -20.00 -21.15 -11.48
CA THR A 155 -20.88 -22.29 -11.18
C THR A 155 -22.33 -21.99 -11.56
N LYS A 156 -22.82 -20.79 -11.21
CA LYS A 156 -24.20 -20.37 -11.52
C LYS A 156 -24.40 -20.04 -13.00
N TYR A 157 -23.39 -19.46 -13.63
CA TYR A 157 -23.42 -19.00 -15.01
C TYR A 157 -22.24 -19.57 -15.80
N PRO A 158 -22.29 -20.85 -16.23
CA PRO A 158 -21.15 -21.52 -16.89
C PRO A 158 -20.61 -20.83 -18.15
N ASN A 159 -21.44 -19.99 -18.78
CA ASN A 159 -21.07 -19.22 -19.97
C ASN A 159 -20.44 -17.86 -19.65
N ILE A 160 -20.27 -17.49 -18.37
CA ILE A 160 -19.57 -16.25 -17.99
C ILE A 160 -18.11 -16.34 -18.39
N LYS A 161 -17.62 -15.32 -19.10
CA LYS A 161 -16.21 -15.20 -19.45
C LYS A 161 -15.57 -14.17 -18.53
N LEU A 162 -14.85 -14.64 -17.52
CA LEU A 162 -14.00 -13.80 -16.69
C LEU A 162 -12.59 -13.77 -17.29
N PRO A 163 -11.92 -12.61 -17.28
CA PRO A 163 -10.57 -12.48 -17.81
C PRO A 163 -9.56 -13.21 -16.92
N ASN A 164 -8.46 -13.64 -17.53
CA ASN A 164 -7.32 -14.17 -16.79
C ASN A 164 -6.57 -13.03 -16.10
N LEU A 165 -6.54 -13.07 -14.78
CA LEU A 165 -5.77 -12.12 -13.98
C LEU A 165 -4.27 -12.43 -14.09
N GLN A 166 -3.44 -11.39 -13.97
CA GLN A 166 -1.98 -11.53 -14.04
C GLN A 166 -1.34 -10.97 -12.78
N PHE A 167 -0.38 -11.73 -12.25
CA PHE A 167 0.49 -11.26 -11.18
C PHE A 167 1.37 -10.10 -11.67
N HIS A 168 1.43 -9.02 -10.90
CA HIS A 168 2.25 -7.84 -11.21
C HIS A 168 3.24 -7.57 -10.08
N TYR A 169 4.46 -7.15 -10.42
CA TYR A 169 5.45 -6.70 -9.44
C TYR A 169 5.81 -5.22 -9.62
N ILE A 170 5.77 -4.47 -8.53
CA ILE A 170 6.20 -3.07 -8.46
C ILE A 170 7.26 -2.93 -7.35
N PRO A 171 8.55 -2.87 -7.70
CA PRO A 171 9.59 -2.54 -6.73
C PRO A 171 9.48 -1.07 -6.32
N THR A 172 9.55 -0.78 -5.02
CA THR A 172 9.54 0.60 -4.53
C THR A 172 10.71 0.85 -3.59
N ILE A 173 11.40 1.97 -3.79
CA ILE A 173 12.61 2.33 -3.04
C ILE A 173 12.44 3.70 -2.40
N ASP A 174 12.55 3.75 -1.08
CA ASP A 174 12.59 4.99 -0.31
C ASP A 174 14.04 5.45 -0.18
N ILE A 175 14.28 6.73 -0.46
CA ILE A 175 15.60 7.36 -0.43
C ILE A 175 15.59 8.42 0.68
N ASP A 176 15.74 7.95 1.92
CA ASP A 176 15.84 8.78 3.12
C ASP A 176 17.19 9.49 3.16
N ASN A 177 18.26 8.70 2.94
CA ASN A 177 19.62 9.19 2.88
C ASN A 177 20.30 8.74 1.60
N ALA A 178 20.40 9.66 0.64
CA ALA A 178 21.09 9.37 -0.61
C ALA A 178 22.59 9.05 -0.44
N TYR A 179 23.22 9.57 0.62
CA TYR A 179 24.62 9.32 0.95
C TYR A 179 24.79 9.16 2.46
N TYR A 180 25.72 8.30 2.88
CA TYR A 180 26.05 8.11 4.28
C TYR A 180 27.02 9.20 4.78
N TYR A 181 28.03 9.54 3.98
CA TYR A 181 29.02 10.57 4.33
C TYR A 181 29.01 11.77 3.37
N LYS A 182 28.86 11.54 2.06
CA LYS A 182 28.99 12.61 1.05
C LYS A 182 27.86 13.63 1.17
N ASN A 183 28.16 14.88 0.80
CA ASN A 183 27.18 15.94 0.57
C ASN A 183 26.33 16.35 1.79
N LYS A 184 26.73 15.96 3.01
CA LYS A 184 26.05 16.28 4.28
C LYS A 184 26.38 17.67 4.87
N GLY A 185 27.33 18.40 4.26
CA GLY A 185 27.78 19.73 4.70
C GLY A 185 28.84 19.69 5.81
N ILE A 186 29.72 20.70 5.85
CA ILE A 186 30.93 20.72 6.71
C ILE A 186 30.57 20.65 8.20
N VAL A 187 29.60 21.44 8.65
CA VAL A 187 29.17 21.48 10.07
C VAL A 187 28.72 20.09 10.54
N ARG A 188 27.99 19.35 9.72
CA ARG A 188 27.49 18.02 10.05
C ARG A 188 28.60 16.98 10.04
N THR A 189 29.54 17.09 9.10
CA THR A 189 30.74 16.25 9.07
C THR A 189 31.57 16.46 10.34
N LEU A 190 31.80 17.71 10.75
CA LEU A 190 32.55 18.05 11.96
C LEU A 190 31.84 17.57 13.24
N GLY A 191 30.54 17.87 13.40
CA GLY A 191 29.76 17.40 14.55
C GLY A 191 29.70 15.87 14.64
N SER A 192 29.58 15.18 13.51
CA SER A 192 29.63 13.71 13.47
C SER A 192 31.00 13.18 13.84
N THR A 193 32.08 13.86 13.46
CA THR A 193 33.47 13.50 13.81
C THR A 193 33.76 13.70 15.29
N ILE A 194 33.27 14.79 15.89
CA ILE A 194 33.35 15.05 17.34
C ILE A 194 32.58 13.96 18.11
N LYS A 195 31.37 13.63 17.67
CA LYS A 195 30.56 12.56 18.30
C LYS A 195 31.21 11.17 18.17
N SER A 196 32.01 10.93 17.12
CA SER A 196 32.73 9.68 16.90
C SER A 196 34.22 9.74 17.24
N LEU A 197 34.67 10.64 18.13
CA LEU A 197 36.07 10.71 18.57
C LEU A 197 36.59 9.37 19.12
N PHE A 198 35.72 8.60 19.78
CA PHE A 198 36.04 7.26 20.32
C PHE A 198 35.91 6.13 19.28
N ASN A 199 35.52 6.42 18.02
CA ASN A 199 35.40 5.45 16.94
C ASN A 199 36.24 5.87 15.72
N LEU A 200 37.56 5.78 15.88
CA LEU A 200 38.57 6.13 14.88
C LEU A 200 38.30 5.48 13.50
N LYS A 201 37.85 4.23 13.48
CA LYS A 201 37.55 3.50 12.24
C LYS A 201 36.43 4.17 11.42
N ASN A 202 35.41 4.71 12.08
CA ASN A 202 34.32 5.41 11.41
C ASN A 202 34.79 6.75 10.82
N ASN A 203 35.65 7.47 11.55
CA ASN A 203 36.25 8.72 11.08
C ASN A 203 37.16 8.50 9.86
N ILE A 204 38.03 7.48 9.89
CA ILE A 204 38.89 7.12 8.75
C ILE A 204 38.03 6.82 7.52
N ASN A 205 37.00 5.96 7.65
CA ASN A 205 36.10 5.66 6.53
C ASN A 205 35.37 6.91 6.01
N ARG A 206 34.92 7.80 6.90
CA ARG A 206 34.28 9.07 6.52
C ARG A 206 35.22 9.91 5.65
N PHE A 207 36.45 10.13 6.08
CA PHE A 207 37.41 10.93 5.33
C PHE A 207 37.81 10.26 4.01
N GLN A 208 38.05 8.94 3.99
CA GLN A 208 38.30 8.21 2.75
C GLN A 208 37.17 8.39 1.73
N VAL A 209 35.91 8.37 2.17
CA VAL A 209 34.76 8.58 1.28
C VAL A 209 34.63 10.04 0.83
N VAL A 210 34.81 11.00 1.75
CA VAL A 210 34.72 12.43 1.44
C VAL A 210 35.82 12.88 0.47
N PHE A 211 37.04 12.38 0.64
CA PHE A 211 38.18 12.63 -0.26
C PHE A 211 38.16 11.78 -1.54
N GLY A 212 37.16 10.92 -1.71
CA GLY A 212 37.00 10.11 -2.94
C GLY A 212 37.90 8.87 -3.03
N LEU A 213 38.65 8.54 -1.98
CA LEU A 213 39.45 7.32 -1.88
C LEU A 213 38.59 6.06 -1.75
N LYS A 214 37.33 6.21 -1.33
CA LYS A 214 36.37 5.11 -1.20
C LYS A 214 34.98 5.53 -1.70
N LYS A 215 34.22 4.56 -2.21
CA LYS A 215 32.82 4.75 -2.58
C LYS A 215 31.95 4.95 -1.34
N ASP A 216 30.97 5.86 -1.42
CA ASP A 216 29.99 6.03 -0.35
C ASP A 216 29.09 4.78 -0.27
N PRO A 217 28.88 4.19 0.93
CA PRO A 217 28.14 2.95 1.05
C PRO A 217 26.66 3.07 0.65
N PHE A 218 26.06 4.26 0.71
CA PHE A 218 24.66 4.48 0.30
C PHE A 218 24.52 4.87 -1.18
N ASP A 219 25.64 5.13 -1.87
CA ASP A 219 25.68 5.43 -3.30
C ASP A 219 25.55 4.15 -4.15
N ASN A 220 24.40 3.49 -4.07
CA ASN A 220 24.09 2.24 -4.76
C ASN A 220 23.11 2.40 -5.92
N PHE A 221 22.85 3.63 -6.36
CA PHE A 221 21.91 3.96 -7.43
C PHE A 221 22.19 3.25 -8.77
N LYS A 222 23.47 3.10 -9.15
CA LYS A 222 23.84 2.32 -10.35
C LYS A 222 23.46 0.85 -10.22
N LEU A 223 23.59 0.27 -9.02
CA LEU A 223 23.18 -1.10 -8.74
C LEU A 223 21.66 -1.23 -8.80
N LEU A 224 20.93 -0.31 -8.15
CA LEU A 224 19.47 -0.29 -8.16
C LEU A 224 18.91 -0.22 -9.58
N LYS A 225 19.42 0.70 -10.42
CA LYS A 225 19.03 0.80 -11.83
C LYS A 225 19.31 -0.47 -12.62
N LYS A 226 20.43 -1.16 -12.33
CA LYS A 226 20.76 -2.45 -12.96
C LYS A 226 19.80 -3.55 -12.54
N ILE A 227 19.49 -3.66 -11.24
CA ILE A 227 18.60 -4.71 -10.73
C ILE A 227 17.17 -4.52 -11.26
N HIS A 228 16.73 -3.28 -11.44
CA HIS A 228 15.36 -2.96 -11.89
C HIS A 228 15.22 -2.73 -13.39
N SER A 229 16.20 -3.09 -14.22
CA SER A 229 16.16 -2.77 -15.66
C SER A 229 14.95 -3.34 -16.41
N ASN A 230 14.39 -4.47 -15.93
CA ASN A 230 13.23 -5.13 -16.51
C ASN A 230 11.92 -4.80 -15.78
N TYR A 231 11.98 -3.88 -14.83
CA TYR A 231 10.87 -3.51 -13.96
C TYR A 231 10.57 -2.02 -14.10
N LYS A 232 9.44 -1.58 -13.53
CA LYS A 232 9.06 -0.17 -13.47
C LYS A 232 9.10 0.31 -12.01
N PRO A 233 10.30 0.49 -11.43
CA PRO A 233 10.43 0.89 -10.04
C PRO A 233 9.85 2.28 -9.77
N VAL A 234 9.42 2.49 -8.53
CA VAL A 234 9.06 3.82 -8.02
C VAL A 234 10.06 4.23 -6.94
N TYR A 235 10.70 5.38 -7.12
CA TYR A 235 11.67 5.95 -6.18
C TYR A 235 11.05 7.14 -5.45
N PHE A 236 11.00 7.08 -4.12
CA PHE A 236 10.48 8.14 -3.27
C PHE A 236 11.63 8.92 -2.63
N PHE A 237 11.71 10.22 -2.91
CA PHE A 237 12.81 11.07 -2.41
C PHE A 237 12.38 11.92 -1.22
N LEU A 238 13.11 11.81 -0.11
CA LEU A 238 12.94 12.67 1.06
C LEU A 238 13.71 13.98 0.87
N ILE A 239 12.99 15.07 0.57
CA ILE A 239 13.62 16.37 0.29
C ILE A 239 13.33 17.45 1.34
N GLY A 240 12.63 17.10 2.42
CA GLY A 240 12.29 18.01 3.50
C GLY A 240 13.49 18.60 4.24
N LYS A 241 13.20 19.49 5.20
CA LYS A 241 14.24 20.11 6.01
C LYS A 241 14.78 19.10 7.02
N HIS A 242 16.09 19.19 7.29
CA HIS A 242 16.74 18.36 8.29
C HIS A 242 16.09 18.59 9.67
N GLY A 243 15.77 17.51 10.37
CA GLY A 243 15.16 17.52 11.69
C GLY A 243 15.55 16.32 12.53
N LEU A 244 14.85 16.10 13.63
CA LEU A 244 15.10 14.97 14.54
C LEU A 244 14.90 13.61 13.84
N HIS A 245 13.88 13.51 12.99
CA HIS A 245 13.51 12.29 12.27
C HIS A 245 13.97 12.28 10.81
N ASP A 246 14.32 13.45 10.25
CA ASP A 246 14.71 13.61 8.84
C ASP A 246 16.18 14.00 8.75
N SER A 247 16.99 13.09 8.22
CA SER A 247 18.45 13.21 8.18
C SER A 247 19.00 13.45 6.77
N ASN A 248 18.10 13.79 5.84
CA ASN A 248 18.32 13.91 4.40
C ASN A 248 19.24 15.09 4.03
N ILE A 249 19.52 15.22 2.72
CA ILE A 249 20.37 16.26 2.15
C ILE A 249 19.48 17.40 1.68
N SER A 250 19.89 18.64 1.95
CA SER A 250 19.15 19.81 1.47
C SER A 250 18.96 19.74 -0.05
N ILE A 251 17.72 19.98 -0.50
CA ILE A 251 17.38 20.06 -1.92
C ILE A 251 18.17 21.14 -2.68
N LYS A 252 18.75 22.13 -1.97
CA LYS A 252 19.64 23.14 -2.57
C LYS A 252 20.99 22.55 -3.04
N ASN A 253 21.36 21.36 -2.60
CA ASN A 253 22.62 20.71 -2.98
C ASN A 253 22.62 20.30 -4.47
N LYS A 254 23.52 20.88 -5.26
CA LYS A 254 23.64 20.62 -6.71
C LYS A 254 23.82 19.14 -7.07
N LYS A 255 24.62 18.39 -6.29
CA LYS A 255 24.85 16.96 -6.54
C LYS A 255 23.60 16.13 -6.26
N TYR A 256 22.83 16.50 -5.22
CA TYR A 256 21.58 15.82 -4.91
C TYR A 256 20.49 16.10 -5.96
N LYS A 257 20.34 17.37 -6.40
CA LYS A 257 19.47 17.69 -7.54
C LYS A 257 19.82 16.86 -8.78
N LYS A 258 21.10 16.83 -9.16
CA LYS A 258 21.59 16.04 -10.31
C LYS A 258 21.27 14.55 -10.15
N LEU A 259 21.40 14.01 -8.94
CA LEU A 259 21.02 12.62 -8.66
C LEU A 259 19.53 12.41 -8.91
N ILE A 260 18.65 13.23 -8.32
CA ILE A 260 17.19 13.12 -8.47
C ILE A 260 16.80 13.23 -9.95
N SER A 261 17.27 14.26 -10.65
CA SER A 261 16.97 14.46 -12.07
C SER A 261 17.46 13.29 -12.94
N SER A 262 18.52 12.58 -12.53
CA SER A 262 19.00 11.39 -13.25
C SER A 262 18.03 10.19 -13.21
N PHE A 263 17.11 10.15 -12.25
CA PHE A 263 16.04 9.15 -12.21
C PHE A 263 14.84 9.58 -13.07
N ALA A 264 14.62 10.89 -13.24
CA ALA A 264 13.43 11.43 -13.89
C ALA A 264 13.28 11.01 -15.36
N CYS A 265 14.39 10.71 -16.05
CA CYS A 265 14.36 10.29 -17.45
C CYS A 265 13.72 8.91 -17.68
N ASN A 266 13.94 7.96 -16.76
CA ASN A 266 13.66 6.54 -17.03
C ASN A 266 12.82 5.86 -15.94
N ASP A 267 12.76 6.44 -14.74
CA ASP A 267 12.15 5.83 -13.56
C ASP A 267 10.96 6.67 -13.06
N LYS A 268 10.01 6.02 -12.36
CA LYS A 268 8.93 6.75 -11.71
C LYS A 268 9.45 7.38 -10.43
N ILE A 269 9.22 8.68 -10.28
CA ILE A 269 9.57 9.44 -9.07
C ILE A 269 8.30 9.78 -8.28
N GLY A 270 8.41 9.71 -6.95
CA GLY A 270 7.43 10.24 -6.01
C GLY A 270 8.07 11.09 -4.92
N ILE A 271 7.24 11.91 -4.27
CA ILE A 271 7.65 12.61 -3.05
C ILE A 271 7.67 11.62 -1.88
N HIS A 272 8.67 11.74 -1.00
CA HIS A 272 8.64 11.13 0.34
C HIS A 272 8.45 12.25 1.37
N PRO A 273 7.21 12.69 1.67
CA PRO A 273 6.99 13.84 2.53
C PRO A 273 7.63 13.64 3.89
N SER A 274 8.28 14.70 4.39
CA SER A 274 9.05 14.63 5.63
C SER A 274 8.21 14.35 6.87
N TYR A 275 8.88 14.01 7.97
CA TYR A 275 8.19 13.82 9.25
C TYR A 275 7.43 15.08 9.67
N SER A 276 7.95 16.26 9.32
CA SER A 276 7.32 17.56 9.61
C SER A 276 6.13 17.90 8.72
N ALA A 277 6.03 17.30 7.53
CA ALA A 277 4.91 17.49 6.60
C ALA A 277 3.62 16.80 7.07
N TYR A 278 3.71 15.85 8.01
CA TYR A 278 2.53 15.20 8.57
C TYR A 278 1.61 16.21 9.25
N ASN A 279 0.36 16.29 8.78
CA ASN A 279 -0.63 17.28 9.20
C ASN A 279 -0.20 18.75 9.00
N ASN A 280 0.75 19.02 8.11
CA ASN A 280 1.14 20.39 7.74
C ASN A 280 1.11 20.55 6.22
N PHE A 281 0.00 21.08 5.71
CA PHE A 281 -0.24 21.24 4.28
C PHE A 281 0.77 22.16 3.59
N GLU A 282 1.20 23.25 4.25
CA GLU A 282 2.13 24.21 3.64
C GLU A 282 3.53 23.61 3.48
N ILE A 283 4.01 22.83 4.46
CA ILE A 283 5.28 22.10 4.33
C ILE A 283 5.18 21.05 3.22
N LEU A 284 4.10 20.26 3.20
CA LEU A 284 3.88 19.27 2.14
C LEU A 284 3.86 19.93 0.75
N LYS A 285 3.16 21.07 0.62
CA LYS A 285 3.09 21.85 -0.62
C LYS A 285 4.46 22.37 -1.04
N GLU A 286 5.25 22.93 -0.11
CA GLU A 286 6.63 23.37 -0.37
C GLU A 286 7.47 22.20 -0.92
N GLU A 287 7.43 21.05 -0.25
CA GLU A 287 8.19 19.85 -0.64
C GLU A 287 7.74 19.29 -2.02
N VAL A 288 6.43 19.19 -2.29
CA VAL A 288 5.94 18.73 -3.59
C VAL A 288 6.36 19.68 -4.72
N LEU A 289 6.24 20.99 -4.51
CA LEU A 289 6.62 21.99 -5.51
C LEU A 289 8.13 22.01 -5.76
N ASP A 290 8.94 21.87 -4.71
CA ASP A 290 10.39 21.86 -4.84
C ASP A 290 10.91 20.62 -5.56
N LEU A 291 10.34 19.44 -5.29
CA LEU A 291 10.68 18.23 -6.03
C LEU A 291 10.25 18.35 -7.50
N SER A 292 9.05 18.85 -7.75
CA SER A 292 8.53 19.09 -9.11
C SER A 292 9.44 20.00 -9.93
N LYS A 293 9.98 21.09 -9.33
CA LYS A 293 10.95 21.97 -9.97
C LYS A 293 12.28 21.28 -10.30
N VAL A 294 12.72 20.31 -9.49
CA VAL A 294 14.00 19.60 -9.71
C VAL A 294 13.90 18.61 -10.86
N ILE A 295 12.74 18.01 -11.07
CA ILE A 295 12.51 17.04 -12.15
C ILE A 295 11.83 17.65 -13.38
N GLU A 296 11.46 18.93 -13.32
CA GLU A 296 10.76 19.68 -14.38
C GLU A 296 9.46 18.99 -14.84
N ASN A 297 8.73 18.37 -13.91
CA ASN A 297 7.51 17.60 -14.18
C ASN A 297 6.61 17.58 -12.92
N PRO A 298 5.27 17.52 -13.03
CA PRO A 298 4.41 17.37 -11.86
C PRO A 298 4.69 16.08 -11.09
N ILE A 299 4.68 16.17 -9.76
CA ILE A 299 4.75 15.00 -8.88
C ILE A 299 3.33 14.52 -8.65
N ILE A 300 3.08 13.25 -9.01
CA ILE A 300 1.76 12.62 -8.87
C ILE A 300 1.77 11.44 -7.89
N ARG A 301 2.92 11.09 -7.31
CA ARG A 301 3.09 9.94 -6.42
C ARG A 301 3.61 10.37 -5.07
N SER A 302 3.11 9.76 -4.01
CA SER A 302 3.55 10.01 -2.64
C SER A 302 3.73 8.71 -1.85
N ARG A 303 4.66 8.74 -0.90
CA ARG A 303 4.72 7.81 0.22
C ARG A 303 5.15 8.59 1.46
N ASN A 304 4.34 8.62 2.51
CA ASN A 304 4.69 9.42 3.69
C ASN A 304 5.82 8.76 4.49
N HIS A 305 6.83 9.56 4.89
CA HIS A 305 7.90 9.10 5.75
C HIS A 305 7.33 8.56 7.07
N PHE A 306 7.95 7.48 7.59
CA PHE A 306 7.44 6.68 8.71
C PHE A 306 6.05 6.05 8.48
N LEU A 307 5.50 6.04 7.26
CA LEU A 307 4.16 5.54 6.95
C LEU A 307 3.06 6.25 7.73
N ARG A 308 3.25 7.54 8.03
CA ARG A 308 2.31 8.32 8.83
C ARG A 308 1.09 8.66 7.99
N LEU A 309 -0.01 8.00 8.31
CA LEU A 309 -1.33 8.21 7.71
C LEU A 309 -2.33 8.60 8.79
N LYS A 310 -3.05 9.68 8.52
CA LYS A 310 -4.22 10.10 9.28
C LYS A 310 -5.39 10.26 8.33
N PHE A 311 -6.49 9.55 8.61
CA PHE A 311 -7.69 9.59 7.80
C PHE A 311 -8.68 10.64 8.33
N PRO A 312 -9.29 11.46 7.44
CA PRO A 312 -9.05 11.56 5.99
C PRO A 312 -7.94 12.57 5.60
N GLU A 313 -7.35 13.29 6.56
CA GLU A 313 -6.64 14.55 6.32
C GLU A 313 -5.37 14.39 5.47
N THR A 314 -4.64 13.28 5.65
CA THR A 314 -3.41 13.04 4.88
C THR A 314 -3.73 12.90 3.40
N TYR A 315 -4.72 12.10 3.05
CA TYR A 315 -5.11 11.88 1.65
C TYR A 315 -5.83 13.09 1.04
N GLN A 316 -6.63 13.81 1.82
CA GLN A 316 -7.19 15.09 1.37
C GLN A 316 -6.07 16.11 1.03
N SER A 317 -5.00 16.15 1.81
CA SER A 317 -3.85 17.01 1.54
C SER A 317 -3.11 16.62 0.25
N LEU A 318 -2.95 15.31 0.00
CA LEU A 318 -2.38 14.80 -1.25
C LEU A 318 -3.24 15.15 -2.47
N ILE A 319 -4.56 14.94 -2.38
CA ILE A 319 -5.52 15.26 -3.46
C ILE A 319 -5.47 16.75 -3.81
N LYS A 320 -5.44 17.64 -2.80
CA LYS A 320 -5.32 19.09 -3.01
C LYS A 320 -4.07 19.51 -3.78
N LEU A 321 -3.02 18.67 -3.79
CA LEU A 321 -1.78 18.90 -4.53
C LEU A 321 -1.71 18.12 -5.85
N ASN A 322 -2.84 17.57 -6.32
CA ASN A 322 -2.93 16.74 -7.52
C ASN A 322 -2.07 15.47 -7.48
N ILE A 323 -1.74 14.96 -6.29
CA ILE A 323 -1.19 13.62 -6.14
C ILE A 323 -2.28 12.60 -6.51
N LYS A 324 -1.94 11.64 -7.36
CA LYS A 324 -2.86 10.63 -7.90
C LYS A 324 -2.57 9.23 -7.38
N GLU A 325 -1.37 8.97 -6.87
CA GLU A 325 -0.97 7.66 -6.35
C GLU A 325 -0.35 7.79 -4.95
N ASP A 326 -0.86 7.04 -3.98
CA ASP A 326 -0.25 6.88 -2.65
C ASP A 326 0.24 5.44 -2.44
N TYR A 327 1.44 5.31 -1.88
CA TYR A 327 2.10 4.04 -1.62
C TYR A 327 2.37 3.81 -0.14
N THR A 328 1.60 4.45 0.74
CA THR A 328 1.83 4.48 2.20
C THR A 328 1.06 3.38 2.94
N MET A 329 0.03 2.78 2.32
CA MET A 329 -0.88 1.82 2.95
C MET A 329 -0.22 0.47 3.29
N GLY A 330 0.52 0.43 4.40
CA GLY A 330 1.09 -0.77 5.01
C GLY A 330 1.36 -0.55 6.49
N TYR A 331 1.89 -1.58 7.15
CA TYR A 331 2.30 -1.50 8.56
C TYR A 331 3.81 -1.37 8.69
N SER A 332 4.26 -0.57 9.66
CA SER A 332 5.68 -0.47 9.99
C SER A 332 6.17 -1.60 10.89
N SER A 333 5.32 -2.09 11.80
CA SER A 333 5.68 -3.01 12.88
C SER A 333 5.36 -4.47 12.61
N GLN A 334 4.56 -4.75 11.59
CA GLN A 334 4.11 -6.08 11.19
C GLN A 334 4.15 -6.20 9.67
N ILE A 335 4.25 -7.44 9.18
CA ILE A 335 4.01 -7.75 7.77
C ILE A 335 2.55 -8.16 7.57
N GLY A 336 2.03 -7.93 6.37
CA GLY A 336 0.66 -8.25 5.99
C GLY A 336 -0.05 -7.09 5.29
N PHE A 337 -1.32 -7.30 5.00
CA PHE A 337 -2.15 -6.42 4.19
C PHE A 337 -2.97 -5.50 5.10
N ARG A 338 -2.52 -4.24 5.26
CA ARG A 338 -3.22 -3.26 6.09
C ARG A 338 -4.69 -3.07 5.68
N ALA A 339 -4.97 -3.02 4.40
CA ALA A 339 -6.34 -2.93 3.86
C ALA A 339 -6.97 -4.29 3.51
N GLY A 340 -6.35 -5.42 3.90
CA GLY A 340 -6.83 -6.77 3.57
C GLY A 340 -6.80 -7.12 2.08
N ILE A 341 -6.10 -6.33 1.25
CA ILE A 341 -6.14 -6.38 -0.21
C ILE A 341 -4.73 -6.15 -0.79
N CYS A 342 -4.43 -6.79 -1.93
CA CYS A 342 -3.20 -6.61 -2.71
C CYS A 342 -3.45 -5.99 -4.11
N THR A 343 -4.70 -5.71 -4.45
CA THR A 343 -5.08 -4.95 -5.66
C THR A 343 -5.11 -3.45 -5.34
N PRO A 344 -4.45 -2.58 -6.14
CA PRO A 344 -4.58 -1.14 -5.98
C PRO A 344 -6.02 -0.65 -6.14
N PHE A 345 -6.49 0.23 -5.27
CA PHE A 345 -7.89 0.67 -5.17
C PHE A 345 -7.99 2.18 -4.99
N LEU A 346 -9.12 2.80 -5.32
CA LEU A 346 -9.33 4.24 -5.11
C LEU A 346 -9.61 4.55 -3.63
N PHE A 347 -9.16 5.70 -3.14
CA PHE A 347 -9.52 6.15 -1.81
C PHE A 347 -10.99 6.59 -1.77
N TYR A 348 -11.76 5.95 -0.91
CA TYR A 348 -13.10 6.40 -0.52
C TYR A 348 -13.01 7.29 0.73
N ASN A 349 -13.48 8.53 0.61
CA ASN A 349 -13.52 9.44 1.74
C ASN A 349 -14.79 9.22 2.56
N LEU A 350 -14.70 8.44 3.64
CA LEU A 350 -15.84 8.15 4.52
C LEU A 350 -16.46 9.41 5.14
N THR A 351 -15.68 10.46 5.43
CA THR A 351 -16.27 11.69 6.02
C THR A 351 -17.15 12.48 5.05
N LYS A 352 -16.97 12.26 3.74
CA LYS A 352 -17.70 12.97 2.69
C LYS A 352 -18.59 12.07 1.84
N GLU A 353 -18.55 10.75 2.07
CA GLU A 353 -19.22 9.75 1.24
C GLU A 353 -18.92 9.90 -0.26
N GLU A 354 -17.65 10.12 -0.61
CA GLU A 354 -17.20 10.33 -1.99
C GLU A 354 -16.05 9.40 -2.40
N ILE A 355 -16.10 8.92 -3.65
CA ILE A 355 -14.96 8.27 -4.31
C ILE A 355 -14.02 9.38 -4.79
N THR A 356 -12.72 9.23 -4.57
CA THR A 356 -11.71 10.20 -5.00
C THR A 356 -10.84 9.66 -6.13
N ASP A 357 -10.09 10.53 -6.79
CA ASP A 357 -9.11 10.17 -7.82
C ASP A 357 -7.77 9.65 -7.27
N LEU A 358 -7.61 9.57 -5.94
CA LEU A 358 -6.36 9.10 -5.33
C LEU A 358 -6.35 7.58 -5.29
N LYS A 359 -5.45 6.95 -6.06
CA LYS A 359 -5.26 5.51 -6.07
C LYS A 359 -4.25 5.07 -5.01
N ILE A 360 -4.65 4.12 -4.19
CA ILE A 360 -3.85 3.53 -3.12
C ILE A 360 -3.18 2.26 -3.62
N PHE A 361 -1.87 2.18 -3.44
CA PHE A 361 -1.03 1.04 -3.76
C PHE A 361 -0.53 0.40 -2.45
N PRO A 362 -1.28 -0.56 -1.88
CA PRO A 362 -0.91 -1.19 -0.63
C PRO A 362 0.32 -2.08 -0.81
N PHE A 363 1.19 -2.11 0.20
CA PHE A 363 2.34 -3.02 0.24
C PHE A 363 2.23 -3.95 1.45
N ALA A 364 2.80 -5.14 1.33
CA ALA A 364 2.66 -6.18 2.36
C ALA A 364 3.85 -6.27 3.32
N PHE A 365 5.03 -5.82 2.90
CA PHE A 365 6.20 -5.79 3.77
C PHE A 365 7.22 -4.72 3.37
N MET A 366 8.08 -4.41 4.34
CA MET A 366 9.17 -3.46 4.23
C MET A 366 10.43 -4.05 4.89
N ASP A 367 11.60 -3.80 4.32
CA ASP A 367 12.89 -4.23 4.88
C ASP A 367 13.10 -3.89 6.36
N VAL A 368 12.89 -2.63 6.76
CA VAL A 368 13.11 -2.20 8.16
C VAL A 368 12.09 -2.80 9.13
N THR A 369 10.94 -3.29 8.66
CA THR A 369 10.01 -4.07 9.49
C THR A 369 10.67 -5.37 9.94
N PHE A 370 11.33 -6.08 9.02
CA PHE A 370 12.04 -7.31 9.35
C PHE A 370 13.26 -7.05 10.23
N ILE A 371 14.03 -6.00 9.92
CA ILE A 371 15.28 -5.65 10.62
C ILE A 371 15.01 -5.14 12.04
N ARG A 372 14.17 -4.11 12.17
CA ARG A 372 14.06 -3.32 13.40
C ARG A 372 12.88 -3.72 14.27
N SER A 373 11.73 -4.02 13.66
CA SER A 373 10.50 -4.35 14.40
C SER A 373 10.44 -5.83 14.78
N LEU A 374 10.51 -6.71 13.78
CA LEU A 374 10.41 -8.16 13.99
C LEU A 374 11.75 -8.79 14.38
N LYS A 375 12.88 -8.15 14.03
CA LYS A 375 14.25 -8.60 14.31
C LYS A 375 14.50 -10.04 13.83
N LEU A 376 13.98 -10.38 12.65
CA LEU A 376 14.10 -11.72 12.08
C LEU A 376 15.50 -11.96 11.54
N THR A 377 15.93 -13.22 11.58
CA THR A 377 17.09 -13.65 10.81
C THR A 377 16.81 -13.58 9.31
N GLN A 378 17.87 -13.57 8.50
CA GLN A 378 17.78 -13.62 7.05
C GLN A 378 16.97 -14.83 6.53
N LYS A 379 17.17 -16.01 7.14
CA LYS A 379 16.44 -17.24 6.79
C LYS A 379 14.94 -17.12 7.11
N GLN A 380 14.61 -16.62 8.31
CA GLN A 380 13.21 -16.38 8.69
C GLN A 380 12.55 -15.34 7.78
N THR A 381 13.28 -14.26 7.46
CA THR A 381 12.81 -13.22 6.55
C THR A 381 12.44 -13.78 5.19
N LEU A 382 13.33 -14.58 4.57
CA LEU A 382 13.04 -15.21 3.28
C LEU A 382 11.83 -16.15 3.36
N SER A 383 11.68 -16.92 4.44
CA SER A 383 10.52 -17.78 4.65
C SER A 383 9.21 -16.96 4.68
N GLU A 384 9.19 -15.87 5.44
CA GLU A 384 8.00 -15.01 5.54
C GLU A 384 7.71 -14.25 4.24
N MET A 385 8.74 -13.73 3.54
CA MET A 385 8.57 -13.10 2.24
C MET A 385 7.96 -14.08 1.22
N LYS A 386 8.47 -15.31 1.16
CA LYS A 386 7.96 -16.33 0.23
C LYS A 386 6.48 -16.63 0.48
N LYS A 387 6.07 -16.79 1.74
CA LYS A 387 4.65 -16.99 2.10
C LYS A 387 3.78 -15.84 1.58
N ILE A 388 4.13 -14.59 1.90
CA ILE A 388 3.37 -13.42 1.47
C ILE A 388 3.31 -13.30 -0.06
N ILE A 389 4.41 -13.55 -0.76
CA ILE A 389 4.46 -13.51 -2.23
C ILE A 389 3.56 -14.60 -2.81
N THR A 390 3.58 -15.82 -2.26
CA THR A 390 2.69 -16.91 -2.67
C THR A 390 1.23 -16.55 -2.47
N GLU A 391 0.85 -15.94 -1.33
CA GLU A 391 -0.53 -15.46 -1.11
C GLU A 391 -0.98 -14.46 -2.18
N ILE A 392 -0.10 -13.53 -2.59
CA ILE A 392 -0.41 -12.55 -3.66
C ILE A 392 -0.49 -13.24 -5.03
N LYS A 393 0.40 -14.20 -5.29
CA LYS A 393 0.42 -14.97 -6.55
C LYS A 393 -0.85 -15.81 -6.71
N ASN A 394 -1.31 -16.47 -5.64
CA ASN A 394 -2.51 -17.31 -5.66
C ASN A 394 -3.77 -16.55 -6.09
N VAL A 395 -3.83 -15.24 -5.80
CA VAL A 395 -4.93 -14.35 -6.23
C VAL A 395 -4.58 -13.51 -7.46
N ASN A 396 -3.44 -13.77 -8.11
CA ASN A 396 -2.90 -12.99 -9.23
C ASN A 396 -2.91 -11.46 -8.98
N GLY A 397 -2.54 -11.06 -7.77
CA GLY A 397 -2.57 -9.68 -7.31
C GLY A 397 -1.35 -8.84 -7.71
N THR A 398 -1.26 -7.64 -7.12
CA THR A 398 -0.09 -6.77 -7.29
C THR A 398 0.85 -6.91 -6.09
N PHE A 399 2.04 -7.46 -6.32
CA PHE A 399 3.10 -7.50 -5.34
C PHE A 399 3.88 -6.17 -5.33
N ILE A 400 3.83 -5.48 -4.21
CA ILE A 400 4.58 -4.26 -3.96
C ILE A 400 5.52 -4.49 -2.78
N SER A 401 6.82 -4.34 -3.01
CA SER A 401 7.85 -4.45 -1.97
C SER A 401 8.42 -3.07 -1.64
N LEU A 402 8.60 -2.79 -0.35
CA LEU A 402 9.20 -1.54 0.14
C LEU A 402 10.62 -1.81 0.63
N TRP A 403 11.58 -1.09 0.04
CA TRP A 403 12.98 -1.15 0.44
C TRP A 403 13.58 0.24 0.54
N HIS A 404 14.70 0.37 1.22
CA HIS A 404 15.48 1.60 1.28
C HIS A 404 16.80 1.40 0.55
N ASN A 405 17.35 2.48 -0.01
CA ASN A 405 18.68 2.40 -0.63
C ASN A 405 19.73 1.97 0.40
N GLU A 406 19.58 2.30 1.69
CA GLU A 406 20.50 1.86 2.74
C GLU A 406 20.63 0.32 2.84
N THR A 407 19.59 -0.42 2.46
CA THR A 407 19.58 -1.89 2.53
C THR A 407 20.58 -2.54 1.58
N PHE A 408 20.98 -1.83 0.53
CA PHE A 408 21.97 -2.26 -0.44
C PHE A 408 23.40 -1.81 -0.09
N SER A 409 23.61 -1.25 1.10
CA SER A 409 24.92 -0.75 1.56
C SER A 409 25.83 -1.84 2.13
N ASN A 410 25.25 -2.96 2.58
CA ASN A 410 25.93 -4.08 3.22
C ASN A 410 26.77 -3.67 4.46
N ILE A 411 26.39 -2.58 5.16
CA ILE A 411 27.02 -2.12 6.40
C ILE A 411 26.04 -2.13 7.57
N ASN A 412 26.57 -2.15 8.80
CA ASN A 412 25.79 -2.11 10.04
C ASN A 412 24.68 -3.20 10.06
N GLU A 413 23.45 -2.82 10.39
CA GLU A 413 22.27 -3.70 10.42
C GLU A 413 21.85 -4.22 9.02
N TYR A 414 22.34 -3.61 7.94
CA TYR A 414 22.01 -3.97 6.55
C TYR A 414 22.95 -5.02 5.94
N LYS A 415 23.88 -5.58 6.73
CA LYS A 415 24.80 -6.62 6.25
C LYS A 415 24.03 -7.86 5.76
N GLY A 416 24.28 -8.26 4.52
CA GLY A 416 23.67 -9.40 3.83
C GLY A 416 22.25 -9.15 3.28
N TRP A 417 21.64 -7.99 3.50
CA TRP A 417 20.27 -7.74 3.05
C TRP A 417 20.12 -7.54 1.55
N GLN A 418 21.18 -7.12 0.85
CA GLN A 418 21.22 -7.14 -0.61
C GLN A 418 20.97 -8.55 -1.16
N PHE A 419 21.51 -9.59 -0.53
CA PHE A 419 21.29 -10.98 -0.95
C PHE A 419 19.82 -11.37 -0.75
N ILE A 420 19.20 -10.97 0.37
CA ILE A 420 17.77 -11.22 0.62
C ILE A 420 16.90 -10.59 -0.45
N TYR A 421 17.20 -9.37 -0.88
CA TYR A 421 16.50 -8.72 -1.98
C TYR A 421 16.59 -9.53 -3.29
N GLN A 422 17.79 -10.01 -3.63
CA GLN A 422 18.02 -10.79 -4.84
C GLN A 422 17.31 -12.15 -4.81
N GLU A 423 17.32 -12.83 -3.65
CA GLU A 423 16.59 -14.10 -3.48
C GLU A 423 15.08 -13.92 -3.57
N MET A 424 14.55 -12.82 -3.01
CA MET A 424 13.14 -12.45 -3.16
C MET A 424 12.78 -12.27 -4.64
N MET A 425 13.62 -11.57 -5.40
CA MET A 425 13.41 -11.38 -6.84
C MET A 425 13.39 -12.69 -7.62
N ARG A 426 14.42 -13.53 -7.42
CA ARG A 426 14.50 -14.85 -8.06
C ARG A 426 13.28 -15.71 -7.75
N PHE A 427 12.76 -15.63 -6.52
CA PHE A 427 11.62 -16.43 -6.10
C PHE A 427 10.35 -16.10 -6.90
N PHE A 428 9.94 -14.84 -6.98
CA PHE A 428 8.69 -14.51 -7.69
C PHE A 428 8.84 -14.61 -9.23
N GLU A 429 10.05 -14.48 -9.77
CA GLU A 429 10.32 -14.69 -11.20
C GLU A 429 10.14 -16.17 -11.62
N GLN A 430 10.18 -17.10 -10.67
CA GLN A 430 9.99 -18.54 -10.89
C GLN A 430 8.54 -19.00 -10.66
N LEU A 431 7.69 -18.15 -10.10
CA LEU A 431 6.25 -18.39 -9.89
C LEU A 431 5.44 -17.99 -11.12
#